data_AF-A0A7S5S340-F1
#
_entry.id   AF-A0A7S5S340-F1
#
_cell.length_a   1.000
_cell.length_b   1.000
_cell.length_c   1.000
_cell.angle_alpha   90.00
_cell.angle_beta   90.00
_cell.angle_gamma   90.00
#
_symmetry.space_group_name_H-M   'P 1'
#
loop_
_entity.id
_entity.type
_entity.pdbx_description
1 polymer ?
#
loop_
_entity_poly.entity_id
_entity_poly.type
_entity_poly.pdbx_seq_one_letter_code
_entity_poly.pdbx_strand_id
1 'polypeptide(L)'
;MSMYLFLLYGLGSEIMSTVIPREARNVYWSEGGADMKSRAAKTFTYGYDLSAPDAFKDTGSFVVTSHKTRLTHAAVRHLLPQSAPWRGVTDHPIPISNGDILITFHSLGTYVHRKLLDWRRRGLRMSAAEEEAYLHMWQVALHLLGVRDEFIPNSWAAAEEQSRYALNPLLAPTPEGIDLADILLNLTSSVDLG
;
A
#
# COMPACT_ATOMS: atom_id res chain seq x y z
N MET A 1 -12.79 -11.40 10.11
CA MET A 1 -12.20 -10.47 9.13
C MET A 1 -10.70 -10.24 9.37
N SER A 2 -10.27 -9.94 10.60
CA SER A 2 -8.87 -9.58 10.93
C SER A 2 -7.78 -10.50 10.37
N MET A 3 -7.93 -11.83 10.48
CA MET A 3 -6.93 -12.78 9.97
C MET A 3 -6.83 -12.79 8.43
N TYR A 4 -7.95 -12.63 7.73
CA TYR A 4 -7.98 -12.57 6.27
C TYR A 4 -7.28 -11.32 5.75
N LEU A 5 -7.54 -10.18 6.38
CA LEU A 5 -6.89 -8.91 6.05
C LEU A 5 -5.40 -8.95 6.36
N PHE A 6 -5.00 -9.54 7.49
CA PHE A 6 -3.59 -9.77 7.81
C PHE A 6 -2.88 -10.56 6.71
N LEU A 7 -3.45 -11.70 6.29
CA LEU A 7 -2.84 -12.53 5.23
C LEU A 7 -2.76 -11.80 3.88
N LEU A 8 -3.86 -11.16 3.48
CA LEU A 8 -3.97 -10.53 2.18
C LEU A 8 -3.09 -9.29 2.06
N TYR A 9 -3.02 -8.45 3.08
CA TYR A 9 -2.10 -7.33 3.06
C TYR A 9 -0.65 -7.80 3.23
N GLY A 10 -0.38 -8.71 4.18
CA GLY A 10 0.99 -9.03 4.60
C GLY A 10 1.76 -9.90 3.61
N LEU A 11 1.06 -10.82 2.93
CA LEU A 11 1.69 -11.66 1.89
C LEU A 11 1.29 -11.21 0.49
N GLY A 12 0.03 -10.82 0.27
CA GLY A 12 -0.45 -10.46 -1.06
C GLY A 12 0.04 -9.09 -1.50
N SER A 13 -0.40 -8.05 -0.79
CA SER A 13 -0.10 -6.67 -1.13
C SER A 13 1.37 -6.32 -0.94
N GLU A 14 2.00 -6.78 0.15
CA GLU A 14 3.40 -6.50 0.41
C GLU A 14 4.32 -7.05 -0.68
N ILE A 15 4.14 -8.31 -1.08
CA ILE A 15 4.90 -8.91 -2.18
C ILE A 15 4.59 -8.19 -3.50
N MET A 16 3.34 -7.75 -3.72
CA MET A 16 3.00 -6.98 -4.92
C MET A 16 3.71 -5.62 -4.98
N SER A 17 3.99 -4.98 -3.83
CA SER A 17 4.68 -3.69 -3.79
C SER A 17 6.07 -3.74 -4.45
N THR A 18 6.75 -4.89 -4.37
CA THR A 18 8.10 -5.07 -4.93
C THR A 18 8.11 -5.09 -6.46
N VAL A 19 6.96 -5.37 -7.08
CA VAL A 19 6.77 -5.33 -8.52
C VAL A 19 6.04 -4.08 -8.99
N ILE A 20 5.91 -3.05 -8.14
CA ILE A 20 5.49 -1.69 -8.50
C ILE A 20 6.76 -0.84 -8.65
N PRO A 21 7.25 -0.56 -9.87
CA PRO A 21 8.60 -0.01 -10.08
C PRO A 21 8.91 1.27 -9.31
N ARG A 22 7.97 2.22 -9.28
CA ARG A 22 8.17 3.49 -8.57
C ARG A 22 8.13 3.32 -7.05
N GLU A 23 7.28 2.45 -6.53
CA GLU A 23 7.23 2.15 -5.10
C GLU A 23 8.54 1.49 -4.66
N ALA A 24 8.95 0.43 -5.35
CA ALA A 24 10.20 -0.28 -5.08
C ALA A 24 11.42 0.66 -5.06
N ARG A 25 11.60 1.48 -6.11
CA ARG A 25 12.72 2.44 -6.18
C ARG A 25 12.66 3.50 -5.10
N ASN A 26 11.49 4.04 -4.79
CA ASN A 26 11.33 5.06 -3.75
C ASN A 26 11.64 4.49 -2.37
N VAL A 27 11.21 3.26 -2.08
CA VAL A 27 11.50 2.57 -0.82
C VAL A 27 12.99 2.24 -0.71
N TYR A 28 13.58 1.72 -1.79
CA TYR A 28 14.97 1.27 -1.82
C TYR A 28 15.97 2.39 -1.56
N TRP A 29 15.78 3.51 -2.25
CA TRP A 29 16.72 4.64 -2.23
C TRP A 29 16.38 5.71 -1.17
N SER A 30 15.38 5.49 -0.33
CA SER A 30 15.01 6.44 0.73
C SER A 30 15.94 6.32 1.95
N GLU A 31 16.76 7.34 2.16
CA GLU A 31 17.78 7.44 3.22
C GLU A 31 17.20 7.48 4.66
N GLY A 32 15.94 7.88 4.84
CA GLY A 32 15.34 8.25 6.14
C GLY A 32 14.99 7.11 7.11
N GLY A 33 15.56 5.91 6.98
CA GLY A 33 15.31 4.82 7.93
C GLY A 33 16.26 3.68 7.73
N ALA A 34 17.36 3.63 8.48
CA ALA A 34 18.50 2.72 8.33
C ALA A 34 18.19 1.20 8.32
N ASP A 35 16.94 0.79 8.49
CA ASP A 35 16.51 -0.61 8.46
C ASP A 35 15.57 -0.89 7.28
N MET A 36 16.10 -1.55 6.24
CA MET A 36 15.35 -1.97 5.05
C MET A 36 14.19 -2.91 5.40
N LYS A 37 14.32 -3.72 6.46
CA LYS A 37 13.23 -4.60 6.94
C LYS A 37 12.06 -3.77 7.45
N SER A 38 12.33 -2.74 8.26
CA SER A 38 11.31 -1.80 8.71
C SER A 38 10.65 -1.02 7.57
N ARG A 39 11.36 -0.77 6.46
CA ARG A 39 10.83 -0.03 5.31
C ARG A 39 9.93 -0.90 4.45
N ALA A 40 10.36 -2.13 4.19
CA ALA A 40 9.59 -3.08 3.40
C ALA A 40 8.24 -3.39 4.07
N ALA A 41 8.20 -3.46 5.40
CA ALA A 41 7.02 -3.81 6.21
C ALA A 41 5.91 -2.72 6.33
N LYS A 42 6.17 -1.48 5.91
CA LYS A 42 5.33 -0.31 6.27
C LYS A 42 4.02 -0.21 5.49
N THR A 43 3.98 -0.66 4.24
CA THR A 43 2.79 -0.56 3.39
C THR A 43 1.69 -1.49 3.90
N PHE A 44 2.02 -2.74 4.24
CA PHE A 44 1.16 -3.68 4.97
C PHE A 44 0.59 -3.09 6.26
N THR A 45 1.47 -2.48 7.08
CA THR A 45 1.11 -1.98 8.40
C THR A 45 0.01 -0.92 8.30
N TYR A 46 0.05 -0.06 7.27
CA TYR A 46 -0.99 0.94 7.06
C TYR A 46 -2.38 0.33 6.77
N GLY A 47 -2.45 -0.69 5.91
CA GLY A 47 -3.69 -1.41 5.64
C GLY A 47 -4.22 -2.18 6.85
N TYR A 48 -3.31 -2.70 7.68
CA TYR A 48 -3.64 -3.35 8.95
C TYR A 48 -4.17 -2.35 10.00
N ASP A 49 -3.50 -1.21 10.18
CA ASP A 49 -3.91 -0.13 11.10
C ASP A 49 -5.28 0.44 10.70
N LEU A 50 -5.55 0.57 9.39
CA LEU A 50 -6.86 0.97 8.87
C LEU A 50 -7.96 0.00 9.33
N SER A 51 -7.62 -1.29 9.44
CA SER A 51 -8.57 -2.36 9.74
C SER A 51 -8.79 -2.58 11.23
N ALA A 52 -8.16 -1.78 12.10
CA ALA A 52 -8.33 -1.86 13.54
C ALA A 52 -9.80 -1.51 13.94
N PRO A 53 -10.44 -2.24 14.87
CA PRO A 53 -11.83 -1.99 15.27
C PRO A 53 -12.10 -0.59 15.84
N ASP A 54 -11.05 0.10 16.28
CA ASP A 54 -11.07 1.43 16.84
C ASP A 54 -10.31 2.46 15.98
N ALA A 55 -9.91 2.12 14.75
CA ALA A 55 -9.07 2.95 13.87
C ALA A 55 -9.44 4.45 13.89
N PHE A 56 -10.75 4.74 13.77
CA PHE A 56 -11.30 6.10 13.70
C PHE A 56 -11.96 6.61 15.00
N LYS A 57 -11.88 5.87 16.10
CA LYS A 57 -12.37 6.35 17.41
C LYS A 57 -11.34 7.29 18.03
N ASP A 58 -11.75 8.07 19.03
CA ASP A 58 -10.85 8.95 19.78
C ASP A 58 -9.70 8.19 20.49
N THR A 59 -9.91 6.90 20.77
CA THR A 59 -8.88 5.99 21.33
C THR A 59 -7.98 5.36 20.28
N GLY A 60 -8.35 5.45 19.01
CA GLY A 60 -7.61 4.90 17.88
C GLY A 60 -6.46 5.80 17.44
N SER A 61 -5.60 5.27 16.57
CA SER A 61 -4.42 5.97 16.08
C SER A 61 -4.45 6.24 14.58
N PHE A 62 -5.43 5.74 13.82
CA PHE A 62 -5.32 5.70 12.36
C PHE A 62 -5.24 7.11 11.75
N VAL A 63 -6.02 8.06 12.25
CA VAL A 63 -5.92 9.47 11.80
C VAL A 63 -4.51 10.01 12.04
N VAL A 64 -3.91 9.74 13.21
CA VAL A 64 -2.52 10.14 13.52
C VAL A 64 -1.53 9.46 12.59
N THR A 65 -1.70 8.15 12.34
CA THR A 65 -0.90 7.38 11.40
C THR A 65 -0.97 7.98 10.00
N SER A 66 -2.15 8.28 9.47
CA SER A 66 -2.32 8.90 8.15
C SER A 66 -1.61 10.25 8.03
N HIS A 67 -1.71 11.11 9.05
CA HIS A 67 -1.03 12.40 9.04
C HIS A 67 0.49 12.24 9.09
N LYS A 68 1.02 11.33 9.92
CA LYS A 68 2.45 11.03 9.97
C LYS A 68 2.96 10.47 8.64
N THR A 69 2.21 9.57 8.01
CA THR A 69 2.51 9.03 6.68
C THR A 69 2.51 10.14 5.63
N ARG A 70 1.52 11.04 5.63
CA ARG A 70 1.46 12.19 4.72
C ARG A 70 2.68 13.11 4.86
N LEU A 71 3.08 13.42 6.08
CA LEU A 71 4.29 14.21 6.37
C LEU A 71 5.55 13.49 5.91
N THR A 72 5.61 12.16 6.11
CA THR A 72 6.73 11.32 5.66
C THR A 72 6.83 11.36 4.14
N HIS A 73 5.72 11.19 3.41
CA HIS A 73 5.70 11.33 1.96
C HIS A 73 6.14 12.73 1.50
N ALA A 74 5.77 13.80 2.21
CA ALA A 74 6.23 15.15 1.91
C ALA A 74 7.76 15.30 2.10
N ALA A 75 8.31 14.74 3.18
CA ALA A 75 9.76 14.73 3.39
C ALA A 75 10.48 13.92 2.29
N VAL A 76 9.96 12.75 1.93
CA VAL A 76 10.50 11.91 0.84
C VAL A 76 10.48 12.64 -0.50
N ARG A 77 9.43 13.42 -0.81
CA ARG A 77 9.39 14.29 -2.00
C ARG A 77 10.50 15.32 -2.05
N HIS A 78 10.97 15.77 -0.89
CA HIS A 78 12.08 16.71 -0.80
C HIS A 78 13.46 16.02 -0.83
N LEU A 79 13.58 14.87 -0.17
CA LEU A 79 14.87 14.19 0.05
C LEU A 79 15.30 13.29 -1.11
N LEU A 80 14.40 12.47 -1.67
CA LEU A 80 14.76 11.53 -2.75
C LEU A 80 15.36 12.21 -3.99
N PRO A 81 14.83 13.37 -4.47
CA PRO A 81 15.44 14.08 -5.58
C PRO A 81 16.90 14.52 -5.33
N GLN A 82 17.39 14.53 -4.09
CA GLN A 82 18.78 14.84 -3.74
C GLN A 82 19.70 13.60 -3.86
N SER A 83 19.14 12.40 -3.87
CA SER A 83 19.87 11.14 -4.06
C SER A 83 20.26 10.94 -5.53
N ALA A 84 21.57 10.94 -5.81
CA ALA A 84 22.11 10.64 -7.14
C ALA A 84 21.71 9.26 -7.68
N PRO A 85 21.78 8.15 -6.89
CA PRO A 85 21.35 6.86 -7.40
C PRO A 85 19.85 6.81 -7.69
N TRP A 86 18.99 7.43 -6.86
CA TRP A 86 17.55 7.51 -7.14
C TRP A 86 17.27 8.25 -8.46
N ARG A 87 17.93 9.39 -8.70
CA ARG A 87 17.80 10.14 -9.97
C ARG A 87 18.24 9.32 -11.20
N GLY A 88 19.11 8.32 -11.02
CA GLY A 88 19.57 7.44 -12.10
C GLY A 88 18.57 6.36 -12.51
N VAL A 89 17.54 6.10 -11.70
CA VAL A 89 16.58 4.99 -11.90
C VAL A 89 15.14 5.45 -12.08
N THR A 90 14.89 6.76 -12.11
CA THR A 90 13.55 7.36 -12.21
C THR A 90 13.49 8.36 -13.38
N ASP A 91 12.35 8.36 -14.06
CA ASP A 91 11.97 9.34 -15.08
C ASP A 91 11.15 10.51 -14.49
N HIS A 92 10.85 10.48 -13.19
CA HIS A 92 10.08 11.51 -12.50
C HIS A 92 10.95 12.41 -11.62
N PRO A 93 10.80 13.74 -11.71
CA PRO A 93 11.59 14.66 -10.90
C PRO A 93 11.14 14.69 -9.43
N ILE A 94 9.90 14.31 -9.13
CA ILE A 94 9.31 14.32 -7.78
C ILE A 94 8.59 12.99 -7.56
N PRO A 95 8.89 12.23 -6.48
CA PRO A 95 8.27 10.94 -6.20
C PRO A 95 6.87 11.09 -5.59
N ILE A 96 6.15 9.97 -5.44
CA ILE A 96 4.90 9.86 -4.66
C ILE A 96 3.85 10.90 -5.11
N SER A 97 3.48 10.88 -6.38
CA SER A 97 2.33 11.63 -6.89
C SER A 97 1.01 11.09 -6.29
N ASN A 98 -0.10 11.80 -6.51
CA ASN A 98 -1.43 11.27 -6.17
C ASN A 98 -1.70 9.95 -6.90
N GLY A 99 -1.25 9.84 -8.16
CA GLY A 99 -1.36 8.62 -8.95
C GLY A 99 -0.57 7.45 -8.34
N ASP A 100 0.64 7.70 -7.84
CA ASP A 100 1.44 6.65 -7.18
C ASP A 100 0.74 6.16 -5.90
N ILE A 101 0.15 7.06 -5.10
CA ILE A 101 -0.63 6.66 -3.90
C ILE A 101 -1.85 5.82 -4.28
N LEU A 102 -2.55 6.17 -5.37
CA LEU A 102 -3.70 5.40 -5.87
C LEU A 102 -3.29 4.02 -6.41
N ILE A 103 -2.14 3.94 -7.10
CA ILE A 103 -1.56 2.67 -7.53
C ILE A 103 -1.33 1.75 -6.32
N THR A 104 -0.72 2.27 -5.24
CA THR A 104 -0.54 1.50 -3.99
C THR A 104 -1.88 1.17 -3.31
N PHE A 105 -2.90 2.05 -3.37
CA PHE A 105 -4.24 1.70 -2.92
C PHE A 105 -4.83 0.51 -3.70
N HIS A 106 -4.61 0.45 -5.01
CA HIS A 106 -5.12 -0.66 -5.81
C HIS A 106 -4.42 -1.99 -5.49
N SER A 107 -3.13 -1.97 -5.12
CA SER A 107 -2.42 -3.17 -4.65
C SER A 107 -2.84 -3.59 -3.24
N LEU A 108 -3.45 -2.68 -2.48
CA LEU A 108 -4.05 -2.92 -1.18
C LEU A 108 -5.57 -3.13 -1.29
N GLY A 109 -6.37 -2.08 -1.11
CA GLY A 109 -7.83 -2.14 -0.98
C GLY A 109 -8.54 -2.82 -2.15
N THR A 110 -8.21 -2.48 -3.41
CA THR A 110 -8.86 -3.10 -4.58
C THR A 110 -8.47 -4.58 -4.73
N TYR A 111 -7.19 -4.90 -4.58
CA TYR A 111 -6.74 -6.29 -4.57
C TYR A 111 -7.39 -7.13 -3.45
N VAL A 112 -7.40 -6.61 -2.22
CA VAL A 112 -7.97 -7.30 -1.05
C VAL A 112 -9.47 -7.51 -1.22
N HIS A 113 -10.21 -6.49 -1.67
CA HIS A 113 -11.63 -6.61 -1.98
C HIS A 113 -11.91 -7.74 -2.97
N ARG A 114 -11.20 -7.77 -4.10
CA ARG A 114 -11.31 -8.85 -5.09
C ARG A 114 -11.05 -10.24 -4.50
N LYS A 115 -10.07 -10.37 -3.60
CA LYS A 115 -9.80 -11.64 -2.90
C LYS A 115 -10.88 -12.02 -1.89
N LEU A 116 -11.44 -11.07 -1.16
CA LEU A 116 -12.57 -11.31 -0.28
C LEU A 116 -13.80 -11.78 -1.07
N LEU A 117 -14.05 -11.22 -2.26
CA LEU A 117 -15.10 -11.68 -3.17
C LEU A 117 -14.86 -13.10 -3.69
N ASP A 118 -13.63 -13.44 -4.05
CA ASP A 118 -13.26 -14.82 -4.44
C ASP A 118 -13.51 -15.79 -3.29
N TRP A 119 -13.18 -15.41 -2.05
CA TRP A 119 -13.37 -16.24 -0.86
C TRP A 119 -14.81 -16.29 -0.38
N ARG A 120 -15.65 -15.30 -0.73
CA ARG A 120 -17.10 -15.35 -0.50
C ARG A 120 -17.73 -16.58 -1.17
N ARG A 121 -17.25 -16.93 -2.37
CA ARG A 121 -17.65 -18.17 -3.07
C ARG A 121 -17.23 -19.45 -2.35
N ARG A 122 -16.31 -19.36 -1.38
CA ARG A 122 -15.78 -20.47 -0.58
C ARG A 122 -16.24 -20.44 0.89
N GLY A 123 -17.23 -19.62 1.21
CA GLY A 123 -17.88 -19.61 2.53
C GLY A 123 -17.56 -18.40 3.42
N LEU A 124 -16.71 -17.46 2.96
CA LEU A 124 -16.57 -16.18 3.67
C LEU A 124 -17.90 -15.41 3.62
N ARG A 125 -18.39 -14.95 4.78
CA ARG A 125 -19.57 -14.09 4.85
C ARG A 125 -19.14 -12.63 4.87
N MET A 126 -19.64 -11.86 3.92
CA MET A 126 -19.49 -10.41 3.83
C MET A 126 -20.77 -9.85 3.22
N SER A 127 -21.47 -9.02 3.99
CA SER A 127 -22.67 -8.31 3.56
C SER A 127 -22.31 -7.14 2.63
N ALA A 128 -23.30 -6.67 1.85
CA ALA A 128 -23.12 -5.49 1.03
C ALA A 128 -22.76 -4.24 1.87
N ALA A 129 -23.29 -4.12 3.08
CA ALA A 129 -22.96 -3.02 3.98
C ALA A 129 -21.49 -3.07 4.45
N GLU A 130 -20.95 -4.26 4.75
CA GLU A 130 -19.53 -4.42 5.08
C GLU A 130 -18.64 -4.13 3.87
N GLU A 131 -19.06 -4.52 2.68
CA GLU A 131 -18.35 -4.26 1.42
C GLU A 131 -18.26 -2.76 1.10
N GLU A 132 -19.37 -2.02 1.25
CA GLU A 132 -19.39 -0.55 1.09
C GLU A 132 -18.64 0.17 2.21
N ALA A 133 -18.76 -0.29 3.46
CA ALA A 133 -17.99 0.26 4.58
C ALA A 133 -16.48 0.09 4.36
N TYR A 134 -16.05 -1.04 3.80
CA TYR A 134 -14.65 -1.28 3.48
C TYR A 134 -14.12 -0.31 2.41
N LEU A 135 -14.92 0.01 1.39
CA LEU A 135 -14.55 1.05 0.43
C LEU A 135 -14.44 2.41 1.11
N HIS A 136 -15.43 2.76 1.93
CA HIS A 136 -15.48 4.05 2.60
C HIS A 136 -14.26 4.26 3.51
N MET A 137 -13.84 3.23 4.23
CA MET A 137 -12.62 3.24 5.03
C MET A 137 -11.38 3.63 4.21
N TRP A 138 -11.23 3.06 3.00
CA TRP A 138 -10.15 3.42 2.09
C TRP A 138 -10.28 4.82 1.48
N GLN A 139 -11.50 5.25 1.14
CA GLN A 139 -11.74 6.61 0.64
C GLN A 139 -11.30 7.66 1.68
N VAL A 140 -11.66 7.47 2.95
CA VAL A 140 -11.22 8.33 4.05
C VAL A 140 -9.71 8.25 4.23
N ALA A 141 -9.11 7.06 4.17
CA ALA A 141 -7.67 6.89 4.27
C ALA A 141 -6.91 7.65 3.16
N LEU A 142 -7.39 7.58 1.91
CA LEU A 142 -6.81 8.29 0.76
C LEU A 142 -6.91 9.81 0.94
N HIS A 143 -8.07 10.31 1.36
CA HIS A 143 -8.26 11.72 1.69
C HIS A 143 -7.27 12.19 2.76
N LEU A 144 -7.14 11.43 3.86
CA LEU A 144 -6.21 11.75 4.95
C LEU A 144 -4.74 11.73 4.51
N LEU A 145 -4.37 10.85 3.57
CA LEU A 145 -3.04 10.84 2.93
C LEU A 145 -2.80 12.04 2.00
N GLY A 146 -3.82 12.87 1.77
CA GLY A 146 -3.76 14.06 0.95
C GLY A 146 -4.00 13.79 -0.54
N VAL A 147 -4.64 12.67 -0.88
CA VAL A 147 -5.14 12.44 -2.24
C VAL A 147 -6.32 13.38 -2.49
N ARG A 148 -6.34 14.01 -3.66
CA ARG A 148 -7.45 14.88 -4.09
C ARG A 148 -8.70 14.04 -4.32
N ASP A 149 -9.84 14.47 -3.79
CA ASP A 149 -11.09 13.70 -3.78
C ASP A 149 -11.57 13.31 -5.19
N GLU A 150 -11.33 14.15 -6.20
CA GLU A 150 -11.68 13.86 -7.59
C GLU A 150 -10.92 12.67 -8.20
N PHE A 151 -9.83 12.21 -7.58
CA PHE A 151 -9.11 11.02 -8.02
C PHE A 151 -9.55 9.76 -7.26
N ILE A 152 -10.20 9.90 -6.11
CA ILE A 152 -10.61 8.79 -5.24
C ILE A 152 -11.83 8.09 -5.88
N PRO A 153 -11.79 6.76 -6.09
CA PRO A 153 -12.92 6.06 -6.70
C PRO A 153 -14.13 6.07 -5.76
N ASN A 154 -15.29 6.45 -6.30
CA ASN A 154 -16.55 6.56 -5.56
C ASN A 154 -17.35 5.25 -5.48
N SER A 155 -16.85 4.17 -6.10
CA SER A 155 -17.48 2.85 -6.13
C SER A 155 -16.44 1.76 -6.38
N TRP A 156 -16.74 0.51 -6.03
CA TRP A 156 -15.88 -0.63 -6.37
C TRP A 156 -15.69 -0.81 -7.87
N ALA A 157 -16.73 -0.54 -8.68
CA ALA A 157 -16.62 -0.58 -10.13
C ALA A 157 -15.58 0.43 -10.66
N ALA A 158 -15.59 1.66 -10.13
CA ALA A 158 -14.59 2.67 -10.47
C ALA A 158 -13.18 2.27 -9.98
N ALA A 159 -13.07 1.69 -8.78
CA ALA A 159 -11.79 1.22 -8.24
C ALA A 159 -11.18 0.08 -9.08
N GLU A 160 -11.99 -0.88 -9.51
CA GLU A 160 -11.57 -1.97 -10.41
C GLU A 160 -11.19 -1.45 -11.80
N GLU A 161 -11.94 -0.50 -12.35
CA GLU A 161 -11.60 0.13 -13.63
C GLU A 161 -10.27 0.88 -13.56
N GLN A 162 -10.08 1.70 -12.52
CA GLN A 162 -8.82 2.39 -12.27
C GLN A 162 -7.67 1.40 -12.08
N SER A 163 -7.82 0.35 -11.27
CA SER A 163 -6.79 -0.68 -11.08
C SER A 163 -6.40 -1.37 -12.39
N ARG A 164 -7.38 -1.67 -13.25
CA ARG A 164 -7.16 -2.35 -14.53
C ARG A 164 -6.31 -1.50 -15.49
N TYR A 165 -6.53 -0.19 -15.52
CA TYR A 165 -5.80 0.71 -16.41
C TYR A 165 -4.48 1.22 -15.81
N ALA A 166 -4.43 1.46 -14.49
CA ALA A 166 -3.27 2.09 -13.85
C ALA A 166 -2.29 1.07 -13.26
N LEU A 167 -2.75 0.15 -12.40
CA LEU A 167 -1.88 -0.78 -11.69
C LEU A 167 -1.43 -1.95 -12.57
N ASN A 168 -2.37 -2.68 -13.17
CA ASN A 168 -2.08 -3.94 -13.86
C ASN A 168 -0.98 -3.84 -14.95
N PRO A 169 -0.99 -2.83 -15.85
CA PRO A 169 0.05 -2.72 -16.87
C PRO A 169 1.38 -2.17 -16.33
N LEU A 170 1.39 -1.61 -15.12
CA LEU A 170 2.58 -1.06 -14.48
C LEU A 170 3.44 -2.12 -13.80
N LEU A 171 2.85 -3.27 -13.43
CA LEU A 171 3.54 -4.32 -12.70
C LEU A 171 4.72 -4.85 -13.50
N ALA A 172 5.92 -4.66 -12.98
CA ALA A 172 7.16 -5.07 -13.62
C ALA A 172 8.27 -5.27 -12.59
N PRO A 173 9.18 -6.24 -12.79
CA PRO A 173 10.33 -6.40 -11.93
C PRO A 173 11.31 -5.23 -12.10
N THR A 174 12.01 -4.90 -11.03
CA THR A 174 13.14 -3.98 -11.01
C THR A 174 14.27 -4.60 -10.18
N PRO A 175 15.55 -4.21 -10.37
CA PRO A 175 16.62 -4.65 -9.49
C PRO A 175 16.31 -4.36 -8.01
N GLU A 176 15.80 -3.16 -7.71
CA GLU A 176 15.37 -2.76 -6.37
C GLU A 176 14.23 -3.65 -5.85
N GLY A 177 13.25 -3.94 -6.70
CA GLY A 177 12.12 -4.81 -6.38
C GLY A 177 12.54 -6.24 -6.07
N ILE A 178 13.51 -6.79 -6.80
CA ILE A 178 14.03 -8.15 -6.55
C ILE A 178 14.71 -8.20 -5.17
N ASP A 179 15.57 -7.23 -4.86
CA ASP A 179 16.24 -7.16 -3.55
C ASP A 179 15.22 -6.97 -2.41
N LEU A 180 14.20 -6.12 -2.59
CA LEU A 180 13.11 -5.97 -1.62
C LEU A 180 12.30 -7.26 -1.43
N ALA A 181 12.04 -8.00 -2.51
CA ALA A 181 11.33 -9.28 -2.44
C ALA A 181 12.14 -10.32 -1.64
N ASP A 182 13.45 -10.41 -1.87
CA ASP A 182 14.34 -11.29 -1.13
C ASP A 182 14.37 -10.92 0.37
N ILE A 183 14.38 -9.64 0.70
CA ILE A 183 14.31 -9.17 2.08
C ILE A 183 12.99 -9.57 2.74
N LEU A 184 11.86 -9.36 2.05
CA LEU A 184 10.53 -9.69 2.56
C LEU A 184 10.34 -11.19 2.79
N LEU A 185 10.78 -12.03 1.85
CA LEU A 185 10.75 -13.49 1.99
C LEU A 185 11.60 -13.97 3.18
N ASN A 186 12.68 -13.26 3.49
CA ASN A 186 13.54 -13.54 4.64
C ASN A 186 13.06 -12.91 5.96
N LEU A 187 11.95 -12.18 5.99
CA LEU A 187 11.34 -11.77 7.25
C LEU A 187 10.71 -12.96 7.98
N THR A 188 10.08 -13.87 7.22
CA THR A 188 9.46 -15.07 7.77
C THR A 188 10.47 -16.16 8.12
N SER A 189 11.66 -16.15 7.47
CA SER A 189 12.69 -17.18 7.72
C SER A 189 13.24 -17.19 9.16
N SER A 190 13.12 -16.06 9.86
CA SER A 190 13.47 -15.96 11.28
C SER A 190 12.47 -16.64 12.22
N VAL A 191 11.27 -16.96 11.74
CA VAL A 191 10.17 -17.56 12.51
C VAL A 191 10.01 -19.06 12.21
N ASP A 192 10.35 -19.50 10.99
CA ASP A 192 10.24 -20.91 10.57
C ASP A 192 11.57 -21.70 10.61
N LEU A 193 12.69 -21.06 11.00
CA LEU A 193 14.05 -21.61 11.08
C LEU A 193 14.71 -21.99 9.74
N GLY A 194 14.10 -21.62 8.61
CA GLY A 194 14.56 -21.98 7.26
C GLY A 194 13.88 -23.22 6.69
#